data_AF-A0A7S9CRM3-F1
#
_entry.id   AF-A0A7S9CRM3-F1
#
_cell.length_a   1.000
_cell.length_b   1.000
_cell.length_c   1.000
_cell.angle_alpha   90.00
_cell.angle_beta   90.00
_cell.angle_gamma   90.00
#
_symmetry.space_group_name_H-M   'P 1'
#
loop_
_entity.id
_entity.type
_entity.pdbx_description
1 polymer ?
#
loop_
_entity_poly.entity_id
_entity_poly.type
_entity_poly.pdbx_seq_one_letter_code
_entity_poly.pdbx_strand_id
1 'polypeptide(L)' 'MADPLDDYIDAVAHAMALPLEDAWRPAVRANLDVSLRLARLVDEFPLPDETESAAIYSA' A
#
# COMPACT_ATOMS: atom_id res chain seq x y z
N MET A 1 13.38 14.09 12.04
CA MET A 1 13.44 12.88 11.19
C MET A 1 12.18 12.90 10.35
N ALA A 2 12.29 12.62 9.04
CA ALA A 2 11.11 12.48 8.20
C ALA A 2 10.23 11.34 8.75
N ASP A 3 8.93 11.46 8.57
CA ASP A 3 8.00 10.43 8.97
C ASP A 3 8.14 9.23 8.01
N PRO A 4 8.24 7.97 8.50
CA PRO A 4 8.49 6.81 7.63
C PRO A 4 7.44 6.62 6.52
N LEU A 5 6.21 7.06 6.75
CA LEU A 5 5.14 6.96 5.76
C LEU A 5 5.33 8.03 4.65
N ASP A 6 5.93 9.18 4.95
CA ASP A 6 6.26 10.18 3.94
C ASP A 6 7.42 9.69 3.05
N ASP A 7 8.45 9.08 3.64
CA ASP A 7 9.56 8.47 2.89
C ASP A 7 9.06 7.35 1.96
N TYR A 8 8.11 6.54 2.43
CA TYR A 8 7.48 5.50 1.62
C TYR A 8 6.66 6.09 0.45
N ILE A 9 5.88 7.15 0.69
CA ILE A 9 5.12 7.83 -0.36
C ILE A 9 6.06 8.34 -1.45
N ASP A 10 7.17 8.99 -1.08
CA ASP A 10 8.13 9.52 -2.05
C ASP A 10 8.82 8.41 -2.85
N ALA A 11 9.23 7.32 -2.19
CA ALA A 11 9.87 6.20 -2.85
C ALA A 11 8.94 5.51 -3.87
N VAL A 12 7.68 5.28 -3.51
CA VAL A 12 6.69 4.63 -4.39
C VAL A 12 6.29 5.56 -5.54
N ALA A 13 6.04 6.84 -5.26
CA ALA A 13 5.72 7.82 -6.30
C ALA A 13 6.84 7.92 -7.34
N HIS A 14 8.10 7.94 -6.88
CA HIS A 14 9.26 7.91 -7.76
C HIS A 14 9.36 6.62 -8.58
N ALA A 15 9.26 5.45 -7.93
CA ALA A 15 9.36 4.16 -8.60
C ALA A 15 8.28 3.96 -9.68
N MET A 16 7.08 4.52 -9.45
CA MET A 16 5.97 4.45 -10.39
C MET A 16 5.95 5.60 -11.43
N ALA A 17 6.90 6.54 -11.36
CA ALA A 17 6.88 7.78 -12.12
C ALA A 17 5.54 8.53 -12.00
N LEU A 18 4.91 8.48 -10.82
CA LEU A 18 3.64 9.14 -10.54
C LEU A 18 3.91 10.57 -10.03
N PRO A 19 3.58 11.63 -10.79
CA PRO A 19 3.74 12.99 -10.31
C PRO A 19 2.76 13.23 -9.15
N LEU A 20 3.31 13.50 -7.96
CA LEU A 20 2.55 13.84 -6.78
C LEU A 20 2.73 15.33 -6.46
N GLU A 21 1.69 16.11 -6.72
CA GLU A 21 1.67 17.53 -6.37
C GLU A 21 1.58 17.71 -4.85
N ASP A 22 2.27 18.72 -4.32
CA ASP A 22 2.30 18.99 -2.87
C ASP A 22 0.91 19.22 -2.28
N ALA A 23 -0.01 19.78 -3.07
CA ALA A 23 -1.41 19.98 -2.66
C ALA A 23 -2.15 18.67 -2.37
N TRP A 24 -1.73 17.55 -2.96
CA TRP A 24 -2.39 16.24 -2.79
C TRP A 24 -1.76 15.41 -1.67
N ARG A 25 -0.53 15.73 -1.28
CA ARG A 25 0.25 14.99 -0.27
C ARG A 25 -0.52 14.74 1.04
N PRO A 26 -1.24 15.71 1.63
CA PRO A 26 -2.01 15.46 2.85
C PRO A 26 -3.12 14.41 2.65
N ALA A 27 -3.80 14.45 1.51
CA ALA A 27 -4.88 13.51 1.19
C ALA A 27 -4.34 12.10 0.90
N VAL A 28 -3.23 11.98 0.16
CA VAL A 28 -2.58 10.70 -0.10
C VAL A 28 -2.12 10.05 1.20
N ARG A 29 -1.45 10.81 2.07
CA ARG A 29 -1.01 10.33 3.38
C ARG A 29 -2.18 9.83 4.23
N ALA A 30 -3.27 10.62 4.33
CA ALA A 30 -4.43 10.26 5.13
C ALA A 30 -5.11 8.97 4.63
N ASN A 31 -5.25 8.80 3.31
CA ASN A 31 -5.83 7.58 2.75
C ASN A 31 -4.91 6.38 2.94
N LEU A 32 -3.60 6.55 2.75
CA LEU A 32 -2.65 5.46 2.91
C LEU A 32 -2.57 4.98 4.36
N ASP A 33 -2.64 5.88 5.35
CA ASP A 33 -2.70 5.50 6.77
C ASP A 33 -3.94 4.63 7.06
N VAL A 34 -5.11 4.99 6.54
CA VAL A 34 -6.33 4.19 6.67
C VAL A 34 -6.20 2.84 5.96
N SER A 35 -5.69 2.83 4.72
CA SER A 35 -5.47 1.60 3.96
C SER A 35 -4.51 0.63 4.66
N LEU A 36 -3.44 1.13 5.30
CA LEU A 36 -2.49 0.30 6.04
C LEU A 36 -3.12 -0.31 7.29
N ARG A 37 -4.00 0.43 7.99
CA ARG A 37 -4.78 -0.12 9.11
C ARG A 37 -5.71 -1.24 8.65
N LEU A 38 -6.34 -1.09 7.49
CA LEU A 38 -7.19 -2.14 6.90
C LEU A 38 -6.37 -3.34 6.43
N ALA A 39 -5.21 -3.12 5.80
CA ALA A 39 -4.31 -4.18 5.34
C ALA A 39 -3.86 -5.06 6.52
N ARG A 40 -3.61 -4.47 7.70
CA ARG A 40 -3.25 -5.22 8.90
C ARG A 40 -4.31 -6.23 9.33
N LEU A 41 -5.59 -5.93 9.14
CA LEU A 41 -6.68 -6.88 9.43
C LEU A 41 -6.61 -8.13 8.55
N VAL A 42 -6.09 -7.98 7.32
CA VAL A 42 -5.90 -9.08 6.38
C VAL A 42 -4.59 -9.82 6.66
N ASP A 43 -3.52 -9.09 6.96
CA ASP A 43 -2.19 -9.66 7.29
C ASP A 43 -2.21 -10.55 8.54
N GLU A 44 -3.08 -10.23 9.51
CA GLU A 44 -3.28 -11.03 10.72
C GLU A 44 -4.12 -12.30 10.48
N PHE A 45 -4.69 -12.50 9.29
CA PHE A 45 -5.40 -13.72 8.92
C PHE A 45 -4.41 -14.84 8.55
N PRO A 46 -4.42 -16.00 9.22
CA PRO A 46 -3.48 -17.08 8.91
C PRO A 46 -3.73 -17.61 7.50
N LEU A 47 -2.68 -17.60 6.68
CA LEU A 47 -2.71 -18.07 5.29
C LEU A 47 -1.75 -19.25 5.12
N PRO A 48 -2.25 -20.50 5.11
CA PRO A 48 -1.42 -21.68 4.82
C PRO A 48 -0.75 -21.58 3.44
N ASP A 49 0.45 -22.14 3.30
CA ASP A 49 1.22 -22.10 2.05
C ASP A 49 0.49 -22.80 0.89
N GLU A 50 -0.34 -23.80 1.19
CA GLU A 50 -1.19 -24.49 0.22
C GLU A 50 -2.41 -23.66 -0.26
N THR A 51 -2.60 -22.45 0.27
CA THR A 51 -3.71 -21.59 -0.16
C THR A 51 -3.41 -21.02 -1.54
N GLU A 52 -4.24 -21.39 -2.52
CA GLU A 52 -4.15 -20.87 -3.88
C GLU A 52 -4.85 -19.51 -4.02
N SER A 53 -4.44 -18.74 -5.03
CA SER A 53 -5.13 -17.49 -5.40
C SER A 53 -6.58 -17.77 -5.79
N ALA A 54 -7.49 -16.85 -5.44
CA ALA A 54 -8.89 -16.95 -5.87
C ALA A 54 -9.06 -16.94 -7.41
N ALA A 55 -8.10 -16.33 -8.13
CA ALA A 55 -8.08 -16.31 -9.58
C ALA A 55 -7.02 -17.30 -10.10
N ILE A 56 -7.46 -18.50 -10.51
CA ILE A 56 -6.63 -19.52 -11.13
C ILE A 56 -6.84 -19.45 -12.65
N TYR A 57 -5.74 -19.42 -13.40
CA TYR A 57 -5.79 -19.49 -14.85
C TYR A 57 -6.10 -20.92 -15.32
N SER A 58 -7.03 -21.05 -16.28
CA SER A 58 -7.27 -22.28 -17.04
C SER A 58 -7.18 -21.97 -18.53
N ALA A 59 -6.43 -22.79 -19.27
CA ALA A 59 -6.23 -22.67 -20.71
C ALA A 59 -7.40 -23.25 -21.52
#